data_AF-A0A735Q2D6-F1
#
_entry.id   AF-A0A735Q2D6-F1
#
_cell.length_a   1.000
_cell.length_b   1.000
_cell.length_c   1.000
_cell.angle_alpha   90.00
_cell.angle_beta   90.00
_cell.angle_gamma   90.00
#
_symmetry.space_group_name_H-M   'P 1'
#
loop_
_entity.id
_entity.type
_entity.pdbx_description
1 polymer ?
#
loop_
_entity_poly.entity_id
_entity_poly.type
_entity_poly.pdbx_seq_one_letter_code
_entity_poly.pdbx_strand_id
1 'polypeptide(L)'
;LHCMTGADCTDDTRQKAAALYERYLAHPAVSPHINNGLFGNYNGSPDWTTRAADNFLLVSSRTSDTAMMLSTDTLLTMLTPTPDTTWDRFYLLRGGENVSTAQIS
;
A
#
# COMPACT_ATOMS: atom_id res chain seq x y z
N LEU A 1 -3.62 -4.26 6.85
CA LEU A 1 -3.67 -2.99 7.60
C LEU A 1 -3.92 -3.20 9.09
N HIS A 2 -5.13 -3.58 9.53
CA HIS A 2 -5.48 -3.62 10.95
C HIS A 2 -4.58 -4.53 11.80
N CYS A 3 -4.14 -5.68 11.30
CA CYS A 3 -3.16 -6.51 12.02
C CYS A 3 -1.84 -5.78 12.30
N MET A 4 -1.44 -4.85 11.43
CA MET A 4 -0.21 -4.07 11.55
C MET A 4 -0.38 -2.79 12.39
N THR A 5 -1.62 -2.35 12.65
CA THR A 5 -1.90 -1.04 13.28
C THR A 5 -2.72 -1.12 14.57
N GLY A 6 -3.49 -2.20 14.78
CA GLY A 6 -4.33 -2.39 15.95
C GLY A 6 -3.49 -2.51 17.22
N ALA A 7 -3.87 -1.80 18.29
CA ALA A 7 -3.13 -1.80 19.55
C ALA A 7 -3.09 -3.19 20.22
N ASP A 8 -4.19 -3.94 20.10
CA ASP A 8 -4.35 -5.26 20.73
C ASP A 8 -3.76 -6.43 19.90
N CYS A 9 -3.18 -6.14 18.72
CA CYS A 9 -2.56 -7.18 17.91
C CYS A 9 -1.22 -7.59 18.50
N THR A 10 -1.08 -8.89 18.82
CA THR A 10 0.16 -9.51 19.28
C THR A 10 1.25 -9.46 18.21
N ASP A 11 2.51 -9.58 18.62
CA ASP A 11 3.64 -9.67 17.69
C ASP A 11 3.50 -10.84 16.72
N ASP A 12 3.01 -12.00 17.19
CA ASP A 12 2.69 -13.15 16.34
C ASP A 12 1.68 -12.81 15.23
N THR A 13 0.67 -11.99 15.56
CA THR A 13 -0.33 -11.56 14.58
C THR A 13 0.29 -10.64 13.54
N ARG A 14 1.14 -9.70 13.97
CA ARG A 14 1.88 -8.79 13.08
C ARG A 14 2.83 -9.56 12.16
N GLN A 15 3.60 -10.50 12.71
CA GLN A 15 4.53 -11.33 11.93
C GLN A 15 3.80 -12.19 10.90
N LYS A 16 2.69 -12.84 11.27
CA LYS A 16 1.88 -13.60 10.32
C LYS A 16 1.29 -12.71 9.22
N ALA A 17 0.82 -11.52 9.58
CA ALA A 17 0.31 -10.56 8.60
C ALA A 17 1.39 -10.08 7.64
N ALA A 18 2.59 -9.74 8.14
CA ALA A 18 3.74 -9.37 7.32
C ALA A 18 4.13 -10.50 6.36
N ALA A 19 4.24 -11.74 6.85
CA ALA A 19 4.58 -12.90 6.02
C ALA A 19 3.53 -13.21 4.94
N LEU A 20 2.24 -13.04 5.25
CA LEU A 20 1.18 -13.15 4.25
C LEU A 20 1.26 -12.04 3.20
N TYR A 21 1.63 -10.83 3.63
CA TYR A 21 1.76 -9.70 2.73
C TYR A 21 2.97 -9.84 1.78
N GLU A 22 4.09 -10.41 2.25
CA GLU A 22 5.21 -10.79 1.38
C GLU A 22 4.78 -11.77 0.28
N ARG A 23 3.94 -12.76 0.61
CA ARG A 23 3.39 -13.69 -0.39
C ARG A 23 2.47 -12.99 -1.39
N TYR A 24 1.70 -12.00 -0.93
CA TYR A 24 0.89 -11.17 -1.81
C TYR A 24 1.75 -10.37 -2.78
N LEU A 25 2.83 -9.74 -2.30
CA LEU A 25 3.75 -8.96 -3.14
C LEU A 25 4.49 -9.83 -4.16
N ALA A 26 4.82 -11.07 -3.80
CA ALA A 26 5.42 -12.04 -4.73
C ALA A 26 4.44 -12.59 -5.77
N HIS A 27 3.14 -12.32 -5.65
CA HIS A 27 2.15 -12.84 -6.59
C HIS A 27 2.34 -12.21 -7.99
N PRO A 28 2.30 -12.97 -9.10
CA PRO A 28 2.56 -12.45 -10.45
C PRO A 28 1.65 -11.31 -10.91
N ALA A 29 0.45 -11.20 -10.32
CA ALA A 29 -0.48 -10.09 -10.59
C ALA A 29 -0.15 -8.80 -9.82
N VAL A 30 0.75 -8.86 -8.84
CA VAL A 30 1.09 -7.76 -7.93
C VAL A 30 2.52 -7.30 -8.14
N SER A 31 3.46 -8.24 -8.28
CA SER A 31 4.88 -7.93 -8.41
C SER A 31 5.25 -6.95 -9.54
N PRO A 32 4.55 -6.90 -10.70
CA PRO A 32 4.84 -5.89 -11.72
C PRO A 32 4.55 -4.45 -11.28
N HIS A 33 3.74 -4.26 -10.23
CA HIS A 33 3.40 -2.94 -9.70
C HIS A 33 4.38 -2.44 -8.63
N ILE A 34 5.35 -3.26 -8.23
CA ILE A 34 6.33 -2.86 -7.22
C ILE A 34 7.36 -1.94 -7.85
N ASN A 35 7.32 -0.66 -7.48
CA ASN A 35 8.30 0.33 -7.89
C ASN A 35 9.40 0.47 -6.82
N ASN A 36 10.59 -0.08 -7.07
CA ASN A 36 11.70 -0.04 -6.10
C ASN A 36 12.20 1.38 -5.77
N GLY A 37 11.86 2.40 -6.56
CA GLY A 37 12.19 3.79 -6.24
C GLY A 37 11.23 4.45 -5.24
N LEU A 38 10.12 3.80 -4.89
CA LEU A 38 9.03 4.40 -4.10
C LEU A 38 8.49 3.48 -3.00
N PHE A 39 8.36 2.18 -3.28
CA PHE A 39 7.62 1.26 -2.43
C PHE A 39 8.38 0.91 -1.14
N GLY A 40 7.70 1.05 0.01
CA GLY A 40 8.16 0.58 1.31
C GLY A 40 9.59 0.99 1.64
N ASN A 41 10.50 0.01 1.69
CA ASN A 41 11.91 0.18 2.01
C ASN A 41 12.83 0.43 0.79
N TYR A 42 12.25 0.72 -0.38
CA TYR A 42 12.96 0.94 -1.64
C TYR A 42 13.69 -0.29 -2.21
N ASN A 43 13.39 -1.48 -1.68
CA ASN A 43 13.98 -2.74 -2.13
C ASN A 43 12.91 -3.83 -2.36
N GLY A 44 11.71 -3.40 -2.71
CA GLY A 44 10.59 -4.29 -3.04
C GLY A 44 9.86 -4.90 -1.83
N SER A 45 10.19 -4.47 -0.61
CA SER A 45 9.50 -4.90 0.61
C SER A 45 8.92 -3.71 1.38
N PRO A 46 7.86 -3.91 2.17
CA PRO A 46 7.35 -2.89 3.06
C PRO A 46 8.37 -2.52 4.15
N ASP A 47 8.35 -1.26 4.60
CA ASP A 47 9.00 -0.83 5.83
C ASP A 47 7.97 -0.75 6.96
N TRP A 48 7.81 -1.85 7.70
CA TRP A 48 6.87 -1.92 8.82
C TRP A 48 7.31 -1.12 10.06
N THR A 49 8.51 -0.53 10.08
CA THR A 49 8.99 0.26 11.22
C THR A 49 8.37 1.66 11.27
N THR A 50 7.82 2.13 10.14
CA THR A 50 7.16 3.43 10.03
C THR A 50 5.83 3.33 9.31
N ARG A 51 4.85 4.12 9.76
CA ARG A 51 3.52 4.20 9.11
C ARG A 51 3.50 5.14 7.90
N ALA A 52 4.49 6.02 7.81
CA ALA A 52 4.62 6.99 6.73
C ALA A 52 5.17 6.37 5.43
N ALA A 53 5.80 5.19 5.49
CA ALA A 53 6.24 4.47 4.30
C ALA A 53 5.05 3.94 3.49
N ASP A 54 5.19 3.99 2.17
CA ASP A 54 4.22 3.49 1.19
C ASP A 54 4.23 1.96 1.13
N ASN A 55 3.67 1.35 2.16
CA ASN A 55 3.69 -0.09 2.40
C ASN A 55 2.57 -0.85 1.70
N PHE A 56 1.52 -0.16 1.24
CA PHE A 56 0.33 -0.79 0.70
C PHE A 56 0.25 -0.64 -0.83
N LEU A 57 -0.01 -1.77 -1.50
CA LEU A 57 -0.32 -1.87 -2.93
C LEU A 57 -1.71 -2.51 -3.07
N LEU A 58 -2.65 -1.78 -3.64
CA LEU A 58 -4.02 -2.23 -3.89
C LEU A 58 -4.22 -2.39 -5.40
N VAL A 59 -4.41 -3.61 -5.88
CA VAL A 59 -4.70 -3.87 -7.30
C VAL A 59 -6.13 -3.44 -7.66
N SER A 60 -6.30 -2.88 -8.85
CA SER A 60 -7.61 -2.46 -9.36
C SER A 60 -8.54 -3.66 -9.53
N SER A 61 -9.82 -3.47 -9.21
CA SER A 61 -10.87 -4.47 -9.41
C SER A 61 -11.40 -4.55 -10.84
N ARG A 62 -10.93 -3.67 -11.73
CA ARG A 62 -11.39 -3.55 -13.12
C ARG A 62 -10.31 -3.80 -14.15
N THR A 63 -9.08 -3.41 -13.85
CA THR A 63 -7.95 -3.41 -14.79
C THR A 63 -6.73 -4.04 -14.11
N SER A 64 -6.13 -5.05 -14.75
CA SER A 64 -5.01 -5.79 -14.16
C SER A 64 -3.69 -5.01 -14.15
N ASP A 65 -3.59 -3.96 -14.95
CA ASP A 65 -2.39 -3.14 -15.13
C ASP A 65 -2.32 -1.94 -14.18
N THR A 66 -3.34 -1.72 -13.35
CA THR A 66 -3.44 -0.53 -12.50
C THR A 66 -3.44 -0.92 -11.02
N ALA A 67 -2.66 -0.20 -10.22
CA ALA A 67 -2.63 -0.35 -8.78
C ALA A 67 -2.56 1.03 -8.09
N MET A 68 -2.97 1.06 -6.82
CA MET A 68 -2.81 2.23 -5.95
C MET A 68 -1.73 1.90 -4.90
N MET A 69 -0.76 2.80 -4.74
CA MET A 69 0.26 2.70 -3.71
C MET A 69 0.13 3.85 -2.72
N LEU A 70 0.15 3.54 -1.43
CA LEU A 70 -0.06 4.52 -0.38
C LEU A 70 0.47 4.05 0.98
N SER A 71 0.70 5.03 1.86
CA SER A 71 1.17 4.81 3.22
C SER A 71 0.13 4.13 4.12
N THR A 72 0.62 3.61 5.25
CA THR A 72 -0.23 3.02 6.30
C THR A 72 -1.18 4.08 6.88
N ASP A 73 -0.66 5.29 7.13
CA ASP A 73 -1.44 6.39 7.69
C ASP A 73 -2.50 6.89 6.71
N THR A 74 -2.15 7.08 5.44
CA THR A 74 -3.13 7.45 4.40
C THR A 74 -4.24 6.40 4.34
N LEU A 75 -3.90 5.12 4.23
CA LEU A 75 -4.90 4.06 4.09
C LEU A 75 -5.85 3.97 5.28
N LEU A 76 -5.36 4.20 6.51
CA LEU A 76 -6.23 4.28 7.70
C LEU A 76 -7.26 5.40 7.56
N THR A 77 -6.82 6.60 7.18
CA THR A 77 -7.73 7.75 7.02
C THR A 77 -8.73 7.54 5.89
N MET A 78 -8.33 6.94 4.76
CA MET A 78 -9.26 6.66 3.66
C MET A 78 -10.31 5.58 3.99
N LEU A 79 -9.96 4.59 4.83
CA LEU A 79 -10.90 3.54 5.26
C LEU A 79 -11.82 3.97 6.41
N THR A 80 -11.38 4.91 7.24
CA THR A 80 -12.19 5.47 8.33
C THR A 80 -12.06 7.00 8.30
N PRO A 81 -12.76 7.65 7.36
CA PRO A 81 -12.56 9.07 7.08
C PRO A 81 -13.05 9.97 8.18
N THR A 82 -12.32 11.06 8.37
CA THR A 82 -12.70 12.27 9.10
C THR A 82 -13.17 13.35 8.12
N PRO A 83 -13.81 14.44 8.59
CA PRO A 83 -14.24 15.54 7.71
C PRO A 83 -13.10 16.15 6.86
N ASP A 84 -11.87 16.12 7.36
CA ASP A 84 -10.69 16.72 6.71
C ASP A 84 -9.81 15.67 5.98
N THR A 85 -10.32 14.47 5.72
CA THR A 85 -9.56 13.43 5.03
C THR A 85 -9.27 13.83 3.58
N THR A 86 -7.97 13.85 3.24
CA THR A 86 -7.48 14.10 1.88
C THR A 86 -7.51 12.81 1.07
N TRP A 87 -8.00 12.88 -0.17
CA TRP A 87 -8.19 11.71 -1.04
C TRP A 87 -7.13 11.58 -2.14
N ASP A 88 -6.20 12.52 -2.23
CA ASP A 88 -5.16 12.64 -3.26
C ASP A 88 -3.78 12.17 -2.80
N ARG A 89 -3.65 11.68 -1.56
CA ARG A 89 -2.38 11.25 -0.96
C ARG A 89 -1.99 9.81 -1.31
N PHE A 90 -2.03 9.48 -2.58
CA PHE A 90 -1.64 8.17 -3.11
C PHE A 90 -0.91 8.31 -4.45
N TYR A 91 -0.15 7.29 -4.81
CA TYR A 91 0.40 7.12 -6.14
C TYR A 91 -0.48 6.19 -6.96
N LEU A 92 -0.83 6.60 -8.17
CA LEU A 92 -1.48 5.73 -9.14
C LEU A 92 -0.40 5.05 -9.97
N LEU A 93 -0.36 3.73 -9.94
CA LEU A 93 0.60 2.95 -10.71
C LEU A 93 -0.07 2.33 -11.93
N ARG A 94 0.56 2.42 -13.09
CA ARG A 94 0.20 1.65 -14.28
C ARG A 94 1.41 0.90 -14.81
N GLY A 95 1.40 -0.42 -14.73
CA GLY A 95 2.53 -1.27 -15.10
C GLY A 95 3.81 -0.96 -14.30
N GLY A 96 3.68 -0.58 -13.02
CA GLY A 96 4.81 -0.23 -12.15
C GLY A 96 5.28 1.23 -12.22
N GLU A 97 4.78 2.02 -13.17
CA GLU A 97 5.14 3.44 -13.32
C GLU A 97 4.13 4.35 -12.63
N ASN A 98 4.63 5.43 -12.00
CA ASN A 98 3.79 6.42 -11.35
C ASN A 98 3.11 7.34 -12.39
N VAL A 99 1.79 7.43 -12.33
CA VAL A 99 0.96 8.22 -13.24
C VAL A 99 0.47 9.47 -12.52
N SER A 100 0.49 10.61 -13.23
CA SER A 100 -0.08 11.85 -12.72
C SER A 100 -1.57 11.70 -12.41
N THR A 101 -1.97 12.06 -11.20
CA THR A 101 -3.35 12.08 -10.73
C THR A 101 -4.01 13.47 -10.87
N ALA A 102 -3.25 14.49 -11.26
CA ALA A 102 -3.70 15.90 -11.27
C ALA A 102 -4.89 16.19 -12.21
N GLN A 103 -5.21 15.29 -13.13
CA GLN A 103 -6.29 15.44 -14.11
C GLN A 103 -7.30 14.28 -14.08
N ILE A 104 -7.21 13.40 -13.07
CA ILE A 104 -8.17 12.31 -12.90
C ILE A 104 -9.36 12.89 -12.13
N SER A 105 -10.31 13.45 -12.89
CA SER A 105 -11.58 14.02 -12.42
C SER A 105 -12.65 12.96 -12.19
#